data_AF-A0AAV5I9G3-F1
#
_entry.id   AF-A0AAV5I9G3-F1
#
_cell.length_a   1.000
_cell.length_b   1.000
_cell.length_c   1.000
_cell.angle_alpha   90.00
_cell.angle_beta   90.00
_cell.angle_gamma   90.00
#
_symmetry.space_group_name_H-M   'P 1'
#
loop_
_entity.id
_entity.type
_entity.pdbx_description
1 polymer ?
#
loop_
_entity_poly.entity_id
_entity_poly.type
_entity_poly.pdbx_seq_one_letter_code
_entity_poly.pdbx_strand_id
1 'polypeptide(L)'
;MVLLNASVQYENLAQLCNDPRARNAVLADMDNIGREVQLRGFEFAKAVTLVPEPFTMENGLLTPTFKIKRPQAKAYFAEAIANMYAEVSASDPTPQRMS
;
A
#
# COMPACT_ATOMS: atom_id res chain seq x y z
N MET A 1 -6.81 -9.66 15.10
CA MET A 1 -6.78 -11.05 14.60
C MET A 1 -7.30 -11.00 13.16
N VAL A 2 -6.41 -10.77 12.19
CA VAL A 2 -6.79 -10.80 10.76
C VAL A 2 -6.69 -12.26 10.33
N LEU A 3 -7.84 -12.89 10.15
CA LEU A 3 -7.94 -14.28 9.73
C LEU A 3 -7.77 -14.36 8.21
N LEU A 4 -6.54 -14.65 7.75
CA LEU A 4 -6.30 -15.10 6.38
C LEU A 4 -6.74 -16.57 6.29
N ASN A 5 -7.99 -16.78 5.85
CA ASN A 5 -8.60 -18.09 5.71
C ASN A 5 -8.13 -18.79 4.42
N ALA A 6 -6.89 -19.26 4.40
CA ALA A 6 -6.42 -20.33 3.53
C ALA A 6 -5.06 -20.80 4.06
N SER A 7 -4.78 -22.09 3.98
CA SER A 7 -3.54 -22.74 4.42
C SER A 7 -2.32 -22.30 3.58
N VAL A 8 -1.99 -21.01 3.62
CA VAL A 8 -0.85 -20.43 2.93
C VAL A 8 0.28 -20.31 3.94
N GLN A 9 1.27 -21.18 3.79
CA GLN A 9 2.52 -21.07 4.52
C GLN A 9 3.41 -20.07 3.76
N TYR A 10 3.94 -19.08 4.48
CA TYR A 10 4.98 -18.19 3.97
C TYR A 10 6.24 -18.47 4.77
N GLU A 11 7.38 -18.61 4.10
CA GLU A 11 8.65 -18.92 4.76
C GLU A 11 9.29 -17.65 5.34
N ASN A 12 8.98 -16.49 4.76
CA ASN A 12 9.48 -15.20 5.22
C ASN A 12 8.55 -14.04 4.84
N LEU A 13 8.81 -12.88 5.42
CA LEU A 13 8.02 -11.67 5.21
C LEU A 13 8.06 -11.17 3.76
N ALA A 14 9.17 -11.37 3.05
CA ALA A 14 9.28 -10.95 1.66
C ALA A 14 8.32 -11.72 0.75
N GLN A 15 8.16 -13.03 0.96
CA GLN A 15 7.15 -13.82 0.24
C GLN A 15 5.73 -13.32 0.53
N LEU A 16 5.41 -13.06 1.80
CA LEU A 16 4.10 -12.52 2.19
C LEU A 16 3.83 -11.15 1.56
N CYS A 17 4.80 -10.24 1.58
CA CYS A 17 4.65 -8.89 1.02
C CYS A 17 4.44 -8.89 -0.50
N ASN A 18 4.95 -9.89 -1.21
CA ASN A 18 4.77 -10.04 -2.66
C ASN A 18 3.51 -10.82 -3.04
N ASP A 19 2.75 -11.36 -2.08
CA ASP A 19 1.52 -12.10 -2.37
C ASP A 19 0.34 -11.14 -2.65
N PRO A 20 -0.29 -11.21 -3.83
CA PRO A 20 -1.45 -10.38 -4.14
C PRO A 20 -2.60 -10.54 -3.15
N ARG A 21 -2.78 -11.71 -2.53
CA ARG A 21 -3.81 -11.96 -1.52
C ARG A 21 -3.55 -11.17 -0.25
N ALA A 22 -2.30 -11.06 0.18
CA ALA A 22 -1.92 -10.26 1.34
C ALA A 22 -2.16 -8.77 1.06
N ARG A 23 -1.75 -8.29 -0.11
CA ARG A 23 -2.00 -6.92 -0.58
C ARG A 23 -3.49 -6.58 -0.62
N ASN A 24 -4.31 -7.48 -1.17
CA ASN A 24 -5.76 -7.31 -1.25
C ASN A 24 -6.43 -7.34 0.13
N ALA A 25 -5.97 -8.20 1.04
CA ALA A 25 -6.49 -8.24 2.40
C ALA A 25 -6.22 -6.93 3.16
N VAL A 26 -5.00 -6.39 3.07
CA VAL A 26 -4.66 -5.09 3.67
C VAL A 26 -5.50 -3.96 3.07
N LEU A 27 -5.66 -3.93 1.74
CA LEU A 27 -6.47 -2.92 1.08
C LEU A 27 -7.95 -3.01 1.49
N ALA A 28 -8.50 -4.21 1.59
CA ALA A 28 -9.87 -4.44 2.04
C ALA A 28 -10.09 -3.99 3.49
N ASP A 29 -9.12 -4.25 4.38
CA ASP A 29 -9.18 -3.78 5.76
C ASP A 29 -9.13 -2.24 5.85
N MET A 30 -8.27 -1.60 5.03
CA MET A 30 -8.23 -0.13 4.93
C MET A 30 -9.56 0.45 4.44
N ASP A 31 -10.18 -0.17 3.43
CA ASP A 31 -11.48 0.22 2.91
C ASP A 31 -12.59 0.06 3.96
N ASN A 32 -12.57 -1.04 4.73
CA ASN A 32 -13.54 -1.27 5.80
C ASN A 32 -13.48 -0.18 6.86
N ILE A 33 -12.28 0.15 7.35
CA ILE A 33 -12.06 1.24 8.31
C ILE A 33 -12.51 2.58 7.72
N GLY A 34 -12.15 2.84 6.45
CA GLY A 34 -12.55 4.07 5.76
C GLY A 34 -14.07 4.24 5.66
N ARG A 35 -14.81 3.14 5.46
CA ARG A 35 -16.28 3.15 5.46
C ARG A 35 -16.85 3.39 6.86
N GLU A 36 -16.29 2.74 7.88
CA GLU A 36 -16.71 2.91 9.28
C GLU A 36 -16.58 4.36 9.75
N VAL A 37 -15.50 5.04 9.36
CA VAL A 37 -15.25 6.46 9.69
C VAL A 37 -15.76 7.44 8.63
N GLN A 38 -16.53 6.97 7.65
CA GLN A 38 -17.21 7.78 6.62
C GLN A 38 -16.27 8.69 5.81
N LEU A 39 -15.10 8.16 5.42
CA LEU A 39 -14.20 8.87 4.51
C LEU A 39 -14.89 9.18 3.17
N ARG A 40 -14.45 10.26 2.52
CA ARG A 40 -14.88 10.63 1.17
C ARG A 40 -14.23 9.70 0.15
N GLY A 41 -14.87 9.52 -1.00
CA GLY A 41 -14.40 8.61 -2.04
C GLY A 41 -12.95 8.81 -2.49
N PHE A 42 -12.44 10.05 -2.47
CA PHE A 42 -11.06 10.37 -2.86
C PHE A 42 -10.02 10.11 -1.75
N GLU A 43 -10.44 9.78 -0.53
CA GLU A 43 -9.56 9.47 0.60
C GLU A 43 -9.24 7.97 0.67
N PHE A 44 -9.96 7.12 -0.07
CA PHE A 44 -9.70 5.68 -0.16
C PHE A 44 -8.47 5.41 -1.04
N ALA A 45 -7.54 4.61 -0.51
CA ALA A 45 -6.41 4.11 -1.30
C ALA A 45 -6.92 3.18 -2.41
N LYS A 46 -6.31 3.25 -3.59
CA LYS A 46 -6.67 2.39 -4.75
C LYS A 46 -5.72 1.21 -4.94
N ALA A 47 -4.52 1.31 -4.37
CA ALA A 47 -3.49 0.29 -4.41
C ALA A 47 -2.56 0.48 -3.20
N VAL A 48 -1.89 -0.59 -2.78
CA VAL A 48 -0.87 -0.57 -1.73
C VAL A 48 0.31 -1.45 -2.13
N THR A 49 1.53 -1.07 -1.79
CA THR A 49 2.70 -1.94 -1.88
C THR A 49 3.10 -2.34 -0.46
N LEU A 50 3.26 -3.64 -0.20
CA LEU A 50 3.77 -4.14 1.07
C LEU A 50 5.28 -4.33 0.94
N VAL A 51 6.02 -3.91 1.97
CA VAL A 51 7.49 -4.07 2.01
C VAL A 51 7.90 -4.77 3.30
N PRO A 52 8.84 -5.72 3.24
CA PRO A 52 9.29 -6.44 4.42
C PRO A 52 10.24 -5.60 5.28
N GLU A 53 10.87 -4.58 4.71
CA GLU A 53 11.79 -3.70 5.42
C GLU A 53 11.03 -2.60 6.19
N PRO A 54 11.21 -2.48 7.51
CA PRO A 54 10.58 -1.42 8.29
C PRO A 54 11.19 -0.04 7.98
N PHE A 55 10.44 1.02 8.26
CA PHE A 55 11.01 2.36 8.26
C PHE A 55 11.84 2.55 9.52
N THR A 56 13.08 3.00 9.37
CA THR A 56 14.01 3.17 10.48
C THR A 56 14.71 4.53 10.38
N MET A 57 15.43 4.92 11.45
CA MET A 57 16.28 6.11 11.39
C MET A 57 17.54 5.81 10.58
N GLU A 58 18.02 4.58 10.66
CA GLU A 58 19.21 4.02 10.04
C GLU A 58 19.08 3.99 8.51
N ASN A 59 17.92 3.57 7.98
CA ASN A 59 17.64 3.66 6.54
C ASN A 59 17.14 5.06 6.11
N GLY A 60 17.19 6.04 7.01
CA GLY A 60 16.93 7.44 6.69
C GLY A 60 15.46 7.77 6.44
N LEU A 61 14.53 6.84 6.68
CA LEU A 61 13.10 7.03 6.42
C LEU A 61 12.36 7.67 7.61
N LEU A 62 12.92 7.62 8.81
CA LEU A 62 12.34 8.24 10.02
C LEU A 62 13.17 9.42 10.55
N THR A 63 12.48 10.36 11.18
CA THR A 63 13.07 11.35 12.10
C THR A 63 13.41 10.69 13.44
N PRO A 64 14.24 11.35 14.28
CA PRO A 64 14.47 10.90 15.67
C PRO A 64 13.20 10.75 16.51
N THR A 65 12.11 11.41 16.10
CA THR A 65 10.79 11.36 16.75
C THR A 65 9.84 10.35 16.08
N PHE A 66 10.38 9.38 15.33
CA PHE A 66 9.62 8.32 14.64
C PHE A 66 8.55 8.84 13.68
N LYS A 67 8.77 10.00 13.06
CA LYS A 67 7.93 10.53 11.97
C LYS A 67 8.56 10.22 10.62
N ILE A 68 7.73 9.93 9.63
CA ILE A 68 8.19 9.67 8.26
C ILE A 68 8.82 10.93 7.66
N LYS A 69 10.05 10.80 7.16
CA LYS A 69 10.73 11.79 6.32
C LYS A 69 10.17 11.71 4.91
N ARG A 70 9.07 12.45 4.66
CA ARG A 70 8.27 12.34 3.42
C ARG A 70 9.07 12.48 2.12
N PRO A 71 10.00 13.44 1.95
CA PRO A 71 10.78 13.54 0.71
C PRO A 71 11.64 12.30 0.44
N GLN A 72 12.28 11.76 1.48
CA GLN A 72 13.14 10.58 1.42
C GLN A 72 12.32 9.33 1.12
N ALA A 73 11.20 9.13 1.82
CA ALA A 73 10.30 8.02 1.55
C ALA A 73 9.72 8.09 0.13
N LYS A 74 9.34 9.29 -0.35
CA LYS A 74 8.86 9.47 -1.73
C LYS A 74 9.93 9.09 -2.76
N ALA A 75 11.19 9.47 -2.54
CA ALA A 75 12.28 9.10 -3.44
C ALA A 75 12.59 7.60 -3.39
N TYR A 76 12.65 7.02 -2.19
CA TYR A 76 12.92 5.60 -1.97
C TYR A 76 11.86 4.70 -2.62
N PHE A 77 10.58 5.06 -2.50
CA PHE A 77 9.46 4.29 -3.06
C PHE A 77 8.97 4.79 -4.43
N ALA A 78 9.75 5.61 -5.14
CA ALA A 78 9.31 6.24 -6.38
C ALA A 78 8.85 5.22 -7.44
N GLU A 79 9.61 4.14 -7.62
CA GLU A 79 9.29 3.06 -8.56
C GLU A 79 8.01 2.30 -8.16
N ALA A 80 7.91 1.90 -6.89
CA ALA A 80 6.71 1.22 -6.38
C ALA A 80 5.45 2.09 -6.54
N ILE A 81 5.56 3.39 -6.27
CA ILE A 81 4.47 4.35 -6.47
C ILE A 81 4.09 4.44 -7.95
N ALA A 82 5.06 4.55 -8.86
CA ALA A 82 4.81 4.59 -10.30
C ALA A 82 4.10 3.32 -10.79
N ASN A 83 4.55 2.15 -10.33
CA ASN A 83 3.93 0.86 -10.68
C ASN A 83 2.48 0.78 -10.18
N MET A 84 2.20 1.20 -8.95
CA MET A 84 0.82 1.26 -8.44
C MET A 84 -0.08 2.16 -9.29
N TYR A 85 0.39 3.34 -9.72
CA TYR A 85 -0.39 4.20 -10.61
C TYR A 85 -0.64 3.55 -11.98
N ALA A 86 0.36 2.86 -12.55
CA ALA A 86 0.21 2.13 -13.80
C ALA A 86 -0.82 0.99 -13.68
N GLU A 87 -0.75 0.18 -12.61
CA GLU A 87 -1.71 -0.89 -12.30
C GLU A 87 -3.15 -0.35 -12.20
N VAL A 88 -3.36 0.75 -11.48
CA VAL A 88 -4.68 1.38 -11.34
C VAL A 88 -5.18 1.92 -12.69
N SER A 89 -4.31 2.57 -13.47
CA SER A 89 -4.69 3.09 -14.80
C SER A 89 -5.06 2.00 -15.82
N ALA A 90 -4.46 0.82 -15.70
CA ALA A 90 -4.76 -0.31 -16.59
C ALA A 90 -6.07 -1.02 -16.23
N SER A 91 -6.48 -0.97 -14.96
CA SER A 91 -7.67 -1.65 -14.43
C SER A 91 -8.92 -0.76 -14.44
N ASP A 92 -8.76 0.56 -14.39
CA ASP A 92 -9.84 1.55 -14.51
C ASP A 92 -9.72 2.31 -15.85
N PRO A 93 -10.40 1.88 -16.94
CA PRO A 93 -10.48 2.67 -18.16
C PRO A 93 -11.44 3.84 -17.91
N THR A 94 -11.00 4.84 -17.13
CA THR A 94 -11.76 6.08 -16.97
C THR A 94 -11.82 6.75 -18.35
N PRO A 95 -13.01 7.05 -18.91
CA PRO A 95 -13.10 7.74 -20.20
C PRO A 95 -12.35 9.07 -20.09
N GLN A 96 -11.41 9.30 -21.01
CA GLN A 96 -10.78 10.61 -21.17
C GLN A 96 -11.91 11.64 -21.27
N ARG A 97 -11.98 12.58 -20.32
CA ARG A 97 -12.84 13.76 -20.47
C ARG A 97 -12.38 14.47 -21.74
N MET A 98 -13.14 14.29 -22.82
CA MET A 98 -13.04 15.15 -23.99
C MET A 98 -13.37 16.57 -23.53
N SER A 99 -12.47 17.48 -23.89
CA SER A 99 -12.53 18.93 -23.68
C SER A 99 -13.87 19.53 -24.08
#